data_AF-A0A1Q3X2Z1-F1
#
_entry.id   AF-A0A1Q3X2Z1-F1
#
_cell.length_a   1.000
_cell.length_b   1.000
_cell.length_c   1.000
_cell.angle_alpha   90.00
_cell.angle_beta   90.00
_cell.angle_gamma   90.00
#
_symmetry.space_group_name_H-M   'P 1'
#
loop_
_entity.id
_entity.type
_entity.pdbx_description
1 polymer ?
#
loop_
_entity_poly.entity_id
_entity_poly.type
_entity_poly.pdbx_seq_one_letter_code
_entity_poly.pdbx_strand_id
1 'polypeptide(L)'
;MKLKKLIWDLRCAIKVVVHFGREHYSTISMMPGIYARQPLNNDMIAGVDTMLKITPCGSFYKVTRTDYTSNIPDNEETWLATYGWHSNGHLIEIGGDRYCIFDTVSKFLYLENLTEQGKTTVELFTKNI
;
A
#
# COMPACT_ATOMS: atom_id res chain seq x y z
N MET A 1 33.79 24.82 -20.54
CA MET A 1 33.63 23.84 -19.44
C MET A 1 32.33 23.99 -18.64
N LYS A 2 31.89 25.20 -18.27
CA LYS A 2 30.68 25.41 -17.44
C LYS A 2 29.36 24.91 -18.06
N LEU A 3 29.15 25.10 -19.36
CA LEU A 3 27.91 24.68 -20.05
C LEU A 3 27.72 23.15 -20.07
N LYS A 4 28.79 22.39 -20.33
CA LYS A 4 28.72 20.91 -20.35
C LYS A 4 28.35 20.35 -18.97
N LYS A 5 28.92 20.93 -17.90
CA LYS A 5 28.58 20.58 -16.52
C LYS A 5 27.12 20.92 -16.19
N LEU A 6 26.66 22.11 -16.55
CA LEU A 6 25.27 22.52 -16.35
C LEU A 6 24.27 21.59 -17.07
N ILE A 7 24.56 21.22 -18.31
CA ILE A 7 23.72 20.28 -19.07
C ILE A 7 23.70 18.90 -18.41
N TRP A 8 24.85 18.44 -17.89
CA TRP A 8 24.93 17.19 -17.15
C TRP A 8 24.11 17.23 -15.86
N ASP A 9 24.29 18.26 -15.05
CA ASP A 9 23.57 18.44 -13.78
C ASP A 9 22.05 18.53 -14.01
N LEU A 10 21.63 19.27 -15.05
CA LEU A 10 20.23 19.34 -15.46
C LEU A 10 19.68 17.96 -15.87
N ARG A 11 20.44 17.18 -16.65
CA ARG A 11 20.04 15.81 -17.01
C ARG A 11 19.90 14.92 -15.79
N CYS A 12 20.80 15.05 -14.81
CA CYS A 12 20.69 14.32 -13.55
C CYS A 12 19.44 14.73 -12.77
N ALA A 13 19.15 16.02 -12.64
CA ALA A 13 17.95 16.52 -11.98
C ALA A 13 16.67 16.01 -12.65
N ILE A 14 16.61 16.05 -13.99
CA ILE A 14 15.47 15.52 -14.76
C ILE A 14 15.28 14.02 -14.51
N LYS A 15 16.35 13.23 -14.49
CA LYS A 15 16.25 11.79 -14.19
C LYS A 15 15.64 11.53 -12.82
N VAL A 16 16.04 12.30 -11.82
CA VAL A 16 15.48 12.22 -10.46
C VAL A 16 13.99 12.54 -10.48
N VAL A 17 13.60 13.68 -11.05
CA VAL A 17 12.18 14.08 -11.16
C VAL A 17 11.33 13.03 -11.89
N VAL A 18 11.83 12.50 -13.01
CA VAL A 18 11.13 11.46 -13.78
C VAL A 18 11.00 10.17 -12.98
N HIS A 19 12.03 9.77 -12.24
CA HIS A 19 11.99 8.58 -11.40
C HIS A 19 10.93 8.71 -10.30
N PHE A 20 10.96 9.83 -9.56
CA PHE A 20 9.96 10.15 -8.55
C PHE A 20 8.54 10.17 -9.13
N GLY A 21 8.32 10.87 -10.24
CA GLY A 21 7.01 10.93 -10.88
C GLY A 21 6.48 9.56 -11.33
N ARG A 22 7.37 8.67 -11.79
CA ARG A 22 7.01 7.30 -12.18
C ARG A 22 6.59 6.47 -10.97
N GLU A 23 7.33 6.51 -9.87
CA GLU A 23 6.98 5.78 -8.65
C GLU A 23 5.65 6.26 -8.05
N HIS A 24 5.43 7.58 -8.04
CA HIS A 24 4.16 8.19 -7.63
C HIS A 24 3.00 7.66 -8.45
N TYR A 25 3.13 7.72 -9.78
CA TYR A 25 2.12 7.24 -10.71
C TYR A 25 1.85 5.74 -10.53
N SER A 26 2.91 4.94 -10.43
CA SER A 26 2.80 3.50 -10.19
C SER A 26 2.01 3.21 -8.92
N THR A 27 2.28 3.94 -7.85
CA THR A 27 1.57 3.77 -6.57
C THR A 27 0.09 4.13 -6.68
N ILE A 28 -0.24 5.29 -7.27
CA ILE A 28 -1.63 5.71 -7.49
C ILE A 28 -2.38 4.70 -8.36
N SER A 29 -1.74 4.17 -9.41
CA SER A 29 -2.36 3.19 -10.29
C SER A 29 -2.59 1.83 -9.62
N MET A 30 -1.71 1.46 -8.70
CA MET A 30 -1.80 0.22 -7.96
C MET A 30 -2.88 0.31 -6.90
N MET A 31 -2.96 1.43 -6.18
CA MET A 31 -3.68 1.58 -4.92
C MET A 31 -5.16 1.16 -4.95
N PRO A 32 -6.03 1.66 -5.84
CA PRO A 32 -7.41 1.20 -5.91
C PRO A 32 -7.49 -0.26 -6.35
N GLY A 33 -8.24 -1.08 -5.62
CA GLY A 33 -8.45 -2.47 -5.98
C GLY A 33 -8.74 -3.36 -4.79
N ILE A 34 -8.73 -4.66 -5.07
CA ILE A 34 -8.95 -5.72 -4.09
C ILE A 34 -7.66 -6.52 -3.98
N TYR A 35 -7.25 -6.81 -2.76
CA TYR A 35 -6.04 -7.52 -2.45
C TYR A 35 -6.36 -8.72 -1.58
N ALA A 36 -5.77 -9.86 -1.90
CA ALA A 36 -5.85 -11.07 -1.10
C ALA A 36 -4.60 -11.18 -0.23
N ARG A 37 -4.77 -11.56 1.04
CA ARG A 37 -3.68 -11.81 1.96
C ARG A 37 -2.85 -12.99 1.48
N GLN A 38 -1.53 -12.84 1.51
CA GLN A 38 -0.58 -13.90 1.24
C GLN A 38 -0.17 -14.61 2.54
N PRO A 39 0.08 -15.93 2.49
CA PRO A 39 0.66 -16.64 3.62
C PRO A 39 2.12 -16.21 3.79
N LEU A 40 2.47 -15.66 4.94
CA LEU A 40 3.86 -15.32 5.29
C LEU A 40 4.67 -16.55 5.72
N ASN A 41 4.00 -17.50 6.36
CA ASN A 41 4.43 -18.86 6.68
C ASN A 41 3.20 -19.76 6.51
N ASN A 42 3.33 -21.09 6.59
CA ASN A 42 2.23 -22.08 6.50
C ASN A 42 1.09 -21.92 7.56
N ASP A 43 0.94 -20.74 8.15
CA ASP A 43 -0.04 -20.30 9.14
C ASP A 43 -1.41 -19.97 8.55
N MET A 44 -1.68 -20.34 7.29
CA MET A 44 -3.05 -20.27 6.76
C MET A 44 -3.92 -21.26 7.53
N ILE A 45 -4.80 -20.73 8.37
CA ILE A 45 -5.89 -21.50 8.94
C ILE A 45 -6.77 -21.92 7.76
N ALA A 46 -6.87 -23.22 7.53
CA ALA A 46 -7.64 -23.76 6.41
C ALA A 46 -9.07 -23.19 6.41
N GLY A 47 -9.44 -22.50 5.33
CA GLY A 47 -10.76 -21.91 5.16
C GLY A 47 -10.93 -20.48 5.70
N VAL A 48 -9.86 -19.81 6.15
CA VAL A 48 -9.88 -18.38 6.48
C VAL A 48 -9.12 -17.58 5.43
N ASP A 49 -9.85 -16.71 4.70
CA ASP A 49 -9.28 -15.81 3.70
C ASP A 49 -9.46 -14.36 4.15
N THR A 50 -8.38 -13.56 4.14
CA THR A 50 -8.47 -12.12 4.41
C THR A 50 -8.32 -11.35 3.11
N MET A 51 -9.23 -10.42 2.86
CA MET A 51 -9.19 -9.51 1.72
C MET A 51 -9.13 -8.05 2.18
N LEU A 52 -8.42 -7.23 1.43
CA LEU A 52 -8.33 -5.79 1.63
C LEU A 52 -8.81 -5.08 0.38
N LYS A 53 -9.81 -4.22 0.50
CA LYS A 53 -10.36 -3.42 -0.59
C LYS A 53 -10.05 -1.95 -0.36
N ILE A 54 -9.47 -1.30 -1.37
CA ILE A 54 -9.15 0.12 -1.33
C ILE A 54 -9.94 0.83 -2.42
N THR A 55 -10.70 1.84 -2.01
CA THR A 55 -11.56 2.63 -2.90
C THR A 55 -11.33 4.13 -2.70
N PRO A 56 -11.28 4.94 -3.76
CA PRO A 56 -11.24 6.39 -3.63
C PRO A 56 -12.48 6.91 -2.88
N CYS A 57 -12.30 7.89 -2.01
CA CYS A 57 -13.36 8.54 -1.23
C CYS A 57 -13.08 10.05 -1.14
N GLY A 58 -13.45 10.79 -2.19
CA GLY A 58 -13.09 12.21 -2.31
C GLY A 58 -11.58 12.40 -2.37
N SER A 59 -11.03 13.22 -1.48
CA SER A 59 -9.58 13.42 -1.31
C SER A 59 -8.90 12.36 -0.44
N PHE A 60 -9.65 11.35 0.02
CA PHE A 60 -9.18 10.27 0.87
C PHE A 60 -9.37 8.91 0.19
N TYR A 61 -8.99 7.86 0.89
CA TYR A 61 -9.24 6.48 0.52
C TYR A 61 -10.03 5.79 1.62
N LYS A 62 -10.99 4.98 1.24
CA LYS A 62 -11.67 4.04 2.13
C LYS A 62 -11.01 2.69 1.97
N VAL A 63 -10.52 2.14 3.08
CA VAL A 63 -9.91 0.83 3.17
C VAL A 63 -10.86 -0.07 3.95
N THR A 64 -11.20 -1.22 3.37
CA THR A 64 -12.09 -2.21 3.96
C THR A 64 -11.35 -3.54 4.03
N ARG A 65 -11.16 -4.07 5.23
CA ARG A 65 -10.65 -5.42 5.48
C ARG A 65 -11.84 -6.34 5.72
N THR A 66 -11.85 -7.50 5.07
CA THR A 66 -12.88 -8.52 5.27
C THR A 66 -12.19 -9.86 5.51
N ASP A 67 -12.50 -10.48 6.64
CA ASP A 67 -12.12 -11.86 6.93
C ASP A 67 -13.29 -12.78 6.53
N TYR A 68 -12.98 -13.81 5.76
CA TYR A 68 -13.93 -14.81 5.29
C TYR A 68 -13.65 -16.13 5.99
N THR A 69 -14.68 -16.73 6.57
CA THR A 69 -14.63 -18.10 7.09
C THR A 69 -15.48 -18.99 6.19
N SER A 70 -14.85 -19.94 5.49
CA SER A 70 -15.52 -20.82 4.51
C SER A 70 -16.28 -20.04 3.41
N ASN A 71 -15.67 -19.00 2.86
CA ASN A 71 -16.25 -18.08 1.85
C ASN A 71 -17.43 -17.21 2.35
N ILE A 72 -17.72 -17.21 3.65
CA ILE A 72 -18.74 -16.34 4.25
C ILE A 72 -18.02 -15.18 4.96
N PRO A 73 -18.36 -13.91 4.67
CA PRO A 73 -17.75 -12.78 5.36
C PRO A 73 -18.15 -12.83 6.85
N ASP A 74 -17.14 -12.90 7.71
CA ASP A 74 -17.31 -13.10 9.15
C ASP A 74 -17.03 -11.79 9.91
N ASN A 75 -15.95 -11.10 9.54
CA ASN A 75 -15.59 -9.80 10.12
C ASN A 75 -15.29 -8.78 9.00
N GLU A 76 -15.81 -7.56 9.14
CA GLU A 76 -15.55 -6.45 8.22
C GLU A 76 -15.15 -5.19 9.00
N GLU A 77 -13.94 -4.71 8.76
CA GLU A 77 -13.42 -3.47 9.32
C GLU A 77 -13.25 -2.44 8.20
N THR A 78 -13.69 -1.21 8.42
CA THR A 78 -13.52 -0.13 7.46
C THR A 78 -12.97 1.11 8.13
N TRP A 79 -11.95 1.70 7.51
CA TRP A 79 -11.34 2.95 7.95
C TRP A 79 -11.06 3.88 6.77
N LEU A 80 -10.85 5.16 7.10
CA LEU A 80 -10.42 6.18 6.14
C LEU A 80 -8.91 6.36 6.24
N ALA A 81 -8.26 6.60 5.11
CA ALA A 81 -6.83 6.82 5.03
C ALA A 81 -6.46 7.97 4.09
N THR A 82 -5.36 8.63 4.42
CA THR A 82 -4.72 9.66 3.58
C THR A 82 -3.55 9.07 2.82
N TYR A 83 -3.33 9.56 1.60
CA TYR A 83 -2.15 9.16 0.83
C TYR A 83 -0.95 10.05 1.18
N GLY A 84 0.14 9.41 1.57
CA GLY A 84 1.46 10.03 1.68
C GLY A 84 2.38 9.44 0.61
N TRP A 85 3.14 10.30 -0.06
CA TRP A 85 4.03 9.89 -1.15
C TRP A 85 5.43 9.47 -0.67
N HIS A 86 5.80 9.75 0.57
CA HIS A 86 7.13 9.40 1.06
C HIS A 86 7.32 7.87 1.11
N SER A 87 8.55 7.40 0.84
CA SER A 87 8.96 5.99 0.99
C SER A 87 8.06 4.98 0.27
N ASN A 88 8.05 5.00 -1.07
CA ASN A 88 7.26 4.14 -1.98
C ASN A 88 5.75 4.40 -2.01
N GLY A 89 5.28 5.43 -1.30
CA GLY A 89 3.89 5.79 -1.18
C GLY A 89 3.11 4.85 -0.26
N HIS A 90 2.21 5.43 0.54
CA HIS A 90 1.50 4.72 1.58
C HIS A 90 0.13 5.34 1.87
N LEU A 91 -0.76 4.55 2.45
CA LEU A 91 -1.99 5.01 3.07
C LEU A 91 -1.83 5.00 4.59
N ILE A 92 -2.10 6.13 5.23
CA ILE A 92 -2.10 6.27 6.70
C ILE A 92 -3.54 6.41 7.18
N GLU A 93 -3.97 5.55 8.08
CA GLU A 93 -5.28 5.66 8.73
C GLU A 93 -5.48 7.00 9.42
N ILE A 94 -6.66 7.59 9.26
CA ILE A 94 -7.04 8.82 9.96
C ILE A 94 -7.50 8.45 11.38
N GLY A 95 -6.71 8.83 12.38
CA GLY A 95 -7.06 8.63 13.79
C GLY A 95 -6.81 7.22 14.32
N GLY A 96 -6.03 6.41 13.60
CA GLY A 96 -5.61 5.08 14.02
C GLY A 96 -4.16 4.80 13.62
N ASP A 97 -3.74 3.54 13.76
CA ASP A 97 -2.34 3.13 13.65
C ASP A 97 -2.08 2.09 12.55
N ARG A 98 -2.94 2.07 11.52
CA ARG A 98 -2.78 1.21 10.35
C ARG A 98 -2.10 1.96 9.19
N TYR A 99 -1.14 1.29 8.55
CA TYR A 99 -0.40 1.80 7.40
C TYR A 99 -0.42 0.78 6.26
N CYS A 100 -0.88 1.18 5.07
CA CYS A 100 -0.70 0.37 3.86
C CYS A 100 0.50 0.88 3.08
N ILE A 101 1.53 0.06 2.91
CA ILE A 101 2.76 0.39 2.19
C ILE A 101 2.76 -0.36 0.85
N PHE A 102 3.00 0.36 -0.26
CA PHE A 102 2.96 -0.22 -1.60
C PHE A 102 4.37 -0.54 -2.10
N ASP A 103 4.60 -1.80 -2.46
CA ASP A 103 5.73 -2.20 -3.30
C ASP A 103 5.23 -2.35 -4.73
N THR A 104 5.39 -1.28 -5.50
CA THR A 104 4.91 -1.21 -6.88
C THR A 104 5.71 -2.08 -7.85
N VAL A 105 6.95 -2.47 -7.48
CA VAL A 105 7.80 -3.34 -8.29
C VAL A 105 7.30 -4.78 -8.18
N SER A 106 7.10 -5.25 -6.94
CA SER A 106 6.64 -6.61 -6.68
C SER A 106 5.12 -6.76 -6.76
N LYS A 107 4.39 -5.64 -6.84
CA LYS A 107 2.91 -5.56 -6.77
C LYS A 107 2.35 -6.11 -5.45
N PHE A 108 3.08 -5.86 -4.37
CA PHE A 108 2.67 -6.21 -3.01
C PHE A 108 2.17 -5.00 -2.23
N LEU A 109 1.22 -5.25 -1.32
CA LEU A 109 0.78 -4.31 -0.32
C LEU A 109 1.12 -4.90 1.05
N TYR A 110 1.76 -4.10 1.90
CA TYR A 110 2.00 -4.46 3.29
C TYR A 110 1.04 -3.68 4.17
N LEU A 111 0.27 -4.36 5.00
CA LEU A 111 -0.55 -3.73 6.02
C LEU A 111 0.21 -3.86 7.35
N GLU A 112 0.72 -2.73 7.82
CA GLU A 112 1.31 -2.59 9.14
C GLU A 112 0.24 -2.11 10.11
N ASN A 113 0.17 -2.72 11.30
CA ASN A 113 -0.72 -2.31 12.38
C ASN A 113 0.05 -2.27 13.69
N LEU A 114 -0.02 -1.14 14.40
CA LEU A 114 0.51 -1.02 15.75
C LEU A 114 -0.55 -1.49 16.75
N THR A 115 -0.23 -2.54 17.50
CA THR A 115 -1.12 -3.01 18.56
C THR A 115 -0.96 -2.16 19.82
N GLU A 116 -1.99 -2.14 20.67
CA GLU A 116 -2.00 -1.43 21.96
C GLU A 116 -0.81 -1.79 22.88
N GLN A 117 -0.21 -2.97 22.66
CA GLN A 117 0.95 -3.47 23.41
C GLN A 117 2.28 -2.95 22.87
N GLY A 118 2.26 -2.05 21.88
CA GLY A 118 3.44 -1.52 21.19
C GLY A 118 4.11 -2.52 20.26
N LYS A 119 3.46 -3.65 19.94
CA LYS A 119 3.95 -4.61 18.95
C LYS A 119 3.39 -4.26 17.58
N THR A 120 4.25 -4.26 16.57
CA THR A 120 3.87 -4.12 15.18
C THR A 120 3.59 -5.48 14.55
N THR A 121 2.45 -5.60 13.86
CA THR A 121 2.17 -6.74 12.97
C THR A 121 2.25 -6.28 11.53
N VAL A 122 2.82 -7.11 10.65
CA VAL A 122 2.87 -6.86 9.20
C VAL A 122 2.20 -8.01 8.47
N GLU A 123 1.19 -7.69 7.67
CA GLU A 123 0.50 -8.63 6.79
C GLU A 123 0.83 -8.30 5.33
N LEU A 124 1.08 -9.33 4.53
CA LEU A 124 1.37 -9.20 3.11
C LEU A 124 0.12 -9.46 2.28
N PHE A 125 -0.09 -8.65 1.24
CA PHE A 125 -1.23 -8.72 0.34
C PHE A 125 -0.78 -8.62 -1.11
N THR A 126 -1.49 -9.31 -2.01
CA THR A 126 -1.33 -9.23 -3.47
C THR A 126 -2.61 -8.76 -4.11
N LYS A 127 -2.51 -7.90 -5.13
CA LYS A 127 -3.69 -7.44 -5.87
C LYS A 127 -4.33 -8.62 -6.63
N ASN A 128 -5.60 -8.91 -6.36
CA ASN A 128 -6.36 -9.86 -7.18
C ASN A 128 -6.61 -9.23 -8.55
N ILE A 129 -6.33 -10.01 -9.60
CA ILE A 129 -6.54 -9.63 -11.02
C ILE A 129 -8.03 -9.67 -11.33
#